data_AF-A0A8J3X5Z8-F1
#
_entry.id   AF-A0A8J3X5Z8-F1
#
_cell.length_a   1.000
_cell.length_b   1.000
_cell.length_c   1.000
_cell.angle_alpha   90.00
_cell.angle_beta   90.00
_cell.angle_gamma   90.00
#
_symmetry.space_group_name_H-M   'P 1'
#
loop_
_entity.id
_entity.type
_entity.pdbx_description
1 polymer ?
#
loop_
_entity_poly.entity_id
_entity_poly.type
_entity_poly.pdbx_seq_one_letter_code
_entity_poly.pdbx_strand_id
1 'polypeptide(L)'
;MSPEGRSVARRERKKAQTREAIVAAAFGLFAERGFDAVTVAEIADAADVSAKTVFNHFAAKEQLFFEDEPLLRGEPGALVGSRASGITVGQALEGVLPGPADPVSDARDQATWARVYAGSPALRAYARESFSRWEGDLAGVIEAEFGARPGTPSPGVVATVVLAAVREVWESTLAAIAGGAPPDEAVAEGRGRLSATLVTLAPVMPERVSPVTPAPAQGDAAVVTPAPGHGAAAAMPRYPRGERPSITRVAELAGVSATTVSHTLNGRRPVAESTRRRVLDAIERLGYRPNVLARGLRTSRSQTIGLVIPDITNPFYPALARGLQDVLGPAGYDEIISNTDGDRDLERAAIEQMIARQVDGLAFAVFHTHAEDLLPAIEAGIPVVRLGGRLVQEGVDVVHSDDEGGAAEATRYLLARGYRRIGFVCGPQAEGPAAERVAGYRAALAEAGAPADPRLVVHTHFSRAGGQEGAAVLLDLSEPPDAVLCANDIMAIGALETAALRGLRVPDDLAVMGFDDIEAAGLISPGLTTMANPAREIGQACARLLLDRLSGRAEGYREVVIPARFVRRQSA
;
A
#
# COMPACT_ATOMS: atom_id res chain seq x y z
N MET A 1 44.73 -14.82 -5.66
CA MET A 1 43.34 -15.07 -6.12
C MET A 1 43.29 -16.36 -6.94
N SER A 2 42.34 -17.24 -6.63
CA SER A 2 42.09 -18.48 -7.39
C SER A 2 41.67 -18.18 -8.85
N PRO A 3 41.76 -19.15 -9.79
CA PRO A 3 41.25 -19.00 -11.15
C PRO A 3 39.76 -18.61 -11.20
N GLU A 4 38.95 -19.14 -10.29
CA GLU A 4 37.54 -18.77 -10.13
C GLU A 4 37.38 -17.33 -9.66
N GLY A 5 38.19 -16.88 -8.69
CA GLY A 5 38.18 -15.49 -8.22
C GLY A 5 38.54 -14.47 -9.32
N ARG A 6 39.41 -14.84 -10.27
CA ARG A 6 39.73 -13.99 -11.44
C ARG A 6 38.59 -13.92 -12.45
N SER A 7 37.82 -15.00 -12.62
CA SER A 7 36.65 -15.06 -13.50
C SER A 7 35.48 -14.22 -12.96
N VAL A 8 35.21 -14.32 -11.65
CA VAL A 8 34.18 -13.52 -10.96
C VAL A 8 34.54 -12.03 -11.03
N ALA A 9 35.76 -11.65 -10.68
CA ALA A 9 36.21 -10.25 -10.74
C ALA A 9 36.11 -9.66 -12.15
N ARG A 10 36.35 -10.45 -13.21
CA ARG A 10 36.20 -10.00 -14.59
C ARG A 10 34.74 -9.79 -14.98
N ARG A 11 33.83 -10.66 -14.52
CA ARG A 11 32.38 -10.52 -14.76
C ARG A 11 31.82 -9.30 -14.06
N GLU A 12 32.19 -9.07 -12.81
CA GLU A 12 31.74 -7.90 -12.04
C GLU A 12 32.25 -6.59 -12.64
N ARG A 13 33.52 -6.53 -13.09
CA ARG A 13 34.04 -5.37 -13.84
C ARG A 13 33.25 -5.09 -15.12
N LYS A 14 32.91 -6.14 -15.88
CA LYS A 14 32.14 -5.99 -17.12
C LYS A 14 30.72 -5.48 -16.85
N LYS A 15 30.06 -5.98 -15.79
CA LYS A 15 28.75 -5.48 -15.35
C LYS A 15 28.81 -4.01 -14.96
N ALA A 16 29.79 -3.62 -14.16
CA ALA A 16 29.98 -2.23 -13.74
C ALA A 16 30.18 -1.29 -14.94
N GLN A 17 31.05 -1.68 -15.88
CA GLN A 17 31.29 -0.91 -17.10
C GLN A 17 30.04 -0.79 -17.99
N THR A 18 29.26 -1.87 -18.12
CA THR A 18 28.00 -1.85 -18.88
C THR A 18 26.99 -0.91 -18.23
N ARG A 19 26.91 -0.94 -16.90
CA ARG A 19 26.03 -0.10 -16.11
C ARG A 19 26.39 1.38 -16.22
N GLU A 20 27.68 1.72 -16.11
CA GLU A 20 28.20 3.09 -16.28
C GLU A 20 27.92 3.63 -17.69
N ALA A 21 28.11 2.81 -18.73
CA ALA A 21 27.81 3.22 -20.11
C ALA A 21 26.31 3.53 -20.32
N ILE A 22 25.42 2.74 -19.72
CA ILE A 22 23.97 2.95 -19.78
C ILE A 22 23.58 4.28 -19.10
N VAL A 23 24.14 4.57 -17.92
CA VAL A 23 23.83 5.79 -17.15
C VAL A 23 24.33 7.03 -17.89
N ALA A 24 25.57 7.00 -18.38
CA ALA A 24 26.15 8.10 -19.16
C ALA A 24 25.34 8.41 -20.43
N ALA A 25 24.92 7.38 -21.17
CA ALA A 25 24.08 7.54 -22.35
C ALA A 25 22.70 8.12 -22.00
N ALA A 26 22.07 7.61 -20.93
CA ALA A 26 20.78 8.09 -20.46
C ALA A 26 20.85 9.57 -20.07
N PHE A 27 21.81 9.97 -19.24
CA PHE A 27 21.94 11.33 -18.75
C PHE A 27 22.23 12.32 -19.89
N GLY A 28 23.09 11.96 -20.86
CA GLY A 28 23.34 12.78 -22.04
C GLY A 28 22.07 13.07 -22.84
N LEU A 29 21.24 12.05 -23.07
CA LEU A 29 19.95 12.20 -23.77
C LEU A 29 18.95 13.03 -22.96
N PHE A 30 18.90 12.83 -21.64
CA PHE A 30 18.01 13.60 -20.76
C PHE A 30 18.39 15.09 -20.72
N ALA A 31 19.69 15.39 -20.71
CA ALA A 31 20.19 16.76 -20.74
C ALA A 31 19.83 17.50 -22.05
N GLU A 32 19.85 16.80 -23.18
CA GLU A 32 19.56 17.38 -24.49
C GLU A 32 18.05 17.57 -24.74
N ARG A 33 17.25 16.56 -24.41
CA ARG A 33 15.84 16.46 -24.84
C ARG A 33 14.82 16.51 -23.69
N GLY A 34 15.28 16.47 -22.44
CA GLY A 34 14.45 16.31 -21.26
C GLY A 34 14.11 14.84 -21.00
N PHE A 35 13.89 14.49 -19.73
CA PHE A 35 13.64 13.10 -19.32
C PHE A 35 12.42 12.50 -20.04
N ASP A 36 11.27 13.18 -20.03
CA ASP A 36 10.00 12.61 -20.51
C ASP A 36 10.00 12.28 -22.01
N ALA A 37 10.86 12.93 -22.80
CA ALA A 37 10.92 12.77 -24.27
C ALA A 37 11.85 11.65 -24.76
N VAL A 38 12.58 11.00 -23.84
CA VAL A 38 13.57 9.96 -24.16
C VAL A 38 13.01 8.58 -23.81
N THR A 39 13.16 7.60 -24.70
CA THR A 39 12.70 6.22 -24.49
C THR A 39 13.84 5.29 -24.06
N VAL A 40 13.51 4.17 -23.39
CA VAL A 40 14.51 3.16 -23.02
C VAL A 40 15.19 2.54 -24.25
N ALA A 41 14.48 2.47 -25.39
CA ALA A 41 15.05 1.99 -26.65
C ALA A 41 16.17 2.91 -27.17
N GLU A 42 15.97 4.23 -27.10
CA GLU A 42 17.00 5.22 -27.49
C GLU A 42 18.21 5.18 -26.55
N ILE A 43 17.99 4.98 -25.25
CA ILE A 43 19.08 4.81 -24.27
C ILE A 43 19.88 3.53 -24.57
N ALA A 44 19.18 2.44 -24.87
CA ALA A 44 19.82 1.16 -25.19
C ALA A 44 20.68 1.26 -26.47
N ASP A 45 20.17 1.92 -27.51
CA ASP A 45 20.90 2.19 -28.75
C ASP A 45 22.15 3.06 -28.50
N ALA A 46 22.00 4.16 -27.75
CA ALA A 46 23.10 5.05 -27.40
C ALA A 46 24.19 4.38 -26.52
N ALA A 47 23.81 3.38 -25.73
CA ALA A 47 24.72 2.61 -24.88
C ALA A 47 25.28 1.33 -25.55
N ASP A 48 24.94 1.06 -26.82
CA ASP A 48 25.30 -0.18 -27.55
C ASP A 48 24.91 -1.47 -26.81
N VAL A 49 23.69 -1.50 -26.26
CA VAL A 49 23.12 -2.65 -25.56
C VAL A 49 21.67 -2.92 -25.99
N SER A 50 21.12 -4.08 -25.62
CA SER A 50 19.69 -4.34 -25.82
C SER A 50 18.85 -3.62 -24.76
N ALA A 51 17.60 -3.26 -25.08
CA ALA A 51 16.66 -2.72 -24.09
C ALA A 51 16.46 -3.67 -22.89
N LYS A 52 16.48 -5.00 -23.15
CA LYS A 52 16.48 -6.02 -22.08
C LYS A 52 17.69 -5.88 -21.15
N THR A 53 18.86 -5.54 -21.67
CA THR A 53 20.07 -5.31 -20.87
C THR A 53 19.88 -4.10 -19.95
N VAL A 54 19.27 -3.03 -20.46
CA VAL A 54 18.94 -1.84 -19.63
C VAL A 54 18.02 -2.25 -18.48
N PHE A 55 16.92 -2.96 -18.76
CA PHE A 55 15.99 -3.43 -17.73
C PHE A 55 16.60 -4.40 -16.72
N ASN A 56 17.58 -5.22 -17.12
CA ASN A 56 18.29 -6.10 -16.19
C ASN A 56 19.16 -5.33 -15.18
N HIS A 57 19.59 -4.12 -15.52
CA HIS A 57 20.42 -3.27 -14.66
C HIS A 57 19.59 -2.21 -13.91
N PHE A 58 18.49 -1.76 -14.50
CA PHE A 58 17.61 -0.70 -13.98
C PHE A 58 16.16 -1.08 -14.22
N ALA A 59 15.41 -1.34 -13.15
CA ALA A 59 14.02 -1.80 -13.23
C ALA A 59 13.06 -0.72 -13.75
N ALA A 60 13.42 0.56 -13.55
CA ALA A 60 12.67 1.72 -14.02
C ALA A 60 13.61 2.71 -14.72
N LYS A 61 13.06 3.51 -15.64
CA LYS A 61 13.85 4.51 -16.37
C LYS A 61 14.32 5.63 -15.45
N GLU A 62 13.53 5.95 -14.43
CA GLU A 62 13.81 6.96 -13.41
C GLU A 62 15.06 6.59 -12.59
N GLN A 63 15.30 5.29 -12.34
CA GLN A 63 16.51 4.82 -11.65
C GLN A 63 17.79 5.26 -12.36
N LEU A 64 17.77 5.35 -13.70
CA LEU A 64 18.91 5.82 -14.48
C LEU A 64 19.31 7.26 -14.13
N PHE A 65 18.32 8.09 -13.77
CA PHE A 65 18.54 9.51 -13.48
C PHE A 65 19.03 9.76 -12.05
N PHE A 66 18.56 8.96 -11.09
CA PHE A 66 18.95 9.06 -9.68
C PHE A 66 20.22 8.27 -9.33
N GLU A 67 20.79 7.55 -10.29
CA GLU A 67 22.00 6.77 -10.09
C GLU A 67 23.19 7.63 -9.64
N ASP A 68 23.37 8.78 -10.31
CA ASP A 68 24.42 9.75 -10.03
C ASP A 68 23.82 11.02 -9.41
N GLU A 69 22.97 10.89 -8.38
CA GLU A 69 22.36 12.03 -7.70
C GLU A 69 23.41 12.93 -7.00
N PRO A 70 23.65 14.17 -7.45
CA PRO A 70 24.77 14.98 -6.95
C PRO A 70 24.59 15.62 -5.56
N LEU A 71 23.37 15.77 -5.03
CA LEU A 71 23.13 16.53 -3.80
C LEU A 71 22.89 15.69 -2.55
N LEU A 72 22.80 14.36 -2.66
CA LEU A 72 22.60 13.47 -1.51
C LEU A 72 23.80 12.53 -1.34
N ARG A 73 24.41 12.51 -0.15
CA ARG A 73 25.58 11.66 0.17
C ARG A 73 25.24 10.20 0.50
N GLY A 74 24.05 9.77 0.11
CA GLY A 74 23.51 8.44 0.39
C GLY A 74 22.20 8.49 1.16
N GLU A 75 21.69 7.30 1.46
CA GLU A 75 20.39 7.16 2.08
C GLU A 75 20.42 7.61 3.54
N PRO A 76 19.47 8.46 3.98
CA PRO A 76 19.41 8.98 5.33
C PRO A 76 19.44 7.90 6.43
N GLY A 77 18.74 6.78 6.24
CA GLY A 77 18.76 5.65 7.17
C GLY A 77 20.16 5.02 7.31
N ALA A 78 20.89 4.88 6.22
CA ALA A 78 22.26 4.36 6.22
C ALA A 78 23.25 5.34 6.89
N LEU A 79 23.12 6.65 6.61
CA LEU A 79 23.91 7.70 7.26
C LEU A 79 23.70 7.70 8.78
N VAL A 80 22.45 7.57 9.21
CA VAL A 80 22.13 7.49 10.63
C VAL A 80 22.66 6.17 11.19
N GLY A 81 22.40 5.03 10.57
CA GLY A 81 22.83 3.72 11.06
C GLY A 81 24.35 3.52 11.14
N SER A 82 25.14 4.24 10.33
CA SER A 82 26.62 4.16 10.30
C SER A 82 27.33 5.23 11.13
N ARG A 83 26.60 6.11 11.82
CA ARG A 83 27.17 7.24 12.58
C ARG A 83 28.03 6.77 13.77
N ALA A 84 29.00 7.60 14.15
CA ALA A 84 29.83 7.34 15.32
C ALA A 84 29.04 7.48 16.64
N SER A 85 29.45 6.75 17.67
CA SER A 85 28.86 6.85 19.01
C SER A 85 29.00 8.28 19.56
N GLY A 86 27.89 8.88 20.00
CA GLY A 86 27.83 10.25 20.50
C GLY A 86 27.36 11.29 19.48
N ILE A 87 27.20 10.91 18.20
CA ILE A 87 26.54 11.73 17.19
C ILE A 87 25.03 11.49 17.25
N THR A 88 24.24 12.57 17.38
CA THR A 88 22.77 12.46 17.38
C THR A 88 22.23 12.15 15.99
N VAL A 89 20.99 11.67 15.90
CA VAL A 89 20.31 11.44 14.60
C VAL A 89 20.26 12.74 13.79
N GLY A 90 19.92 13.87 14.43
CA GLY A 90 19.95 15.19 13.79
C GLY A 90 21.33 15.55 13.23
N GLN A 91 22.39 15.37 14.01
CA GLN A 91 23.76 15.65 13.54
C GLN A 91 24.22 14.73 12.40
N ALA A 92 23.78 13.46 12.39
CA ALA A 92 24.07 12.55 11.29
C ALA A 92 23.36 12.99 10.00
N LEU A 93 22.13 13.49 10.11
CA LEU A 93 21.33 13.94 8.98
C LEU A 93 21.76 15.29 8.40
N GLU A 94 22.45 16.14 9.17
CA GLU A 94 23.15 17.30 8.60
C GLU A 94 24.18 16.88 7.53
N GLY A 95 24.68 15.65 7.61
CA GLY A 95 25.61 15.07 6.65
C GLY A 95 24.97 14.62 5.34
N VAL A 96 23.64 14.65 5.20
CA VAL A 96 22.95 14.18 3.99
C VAL A 96 23.28 15.06 2.77
N LEU A 97 23.43 16.37 2.98
CA LEU A 97 23.89 17.31 1.95
C LEU A 97 25.42 17.42 1.97
N PRO A 98 26.08 17.65 0.82
CA PRO A 98 27.51 17.90 0.73
C PRO A 98 27.96 19.10 1.58
N GLY A 99 29.16 19.02 2.13
CA GLY A 99 29.87 20.10 2.80
C GLY A 99 31.03 20.67 1.98
N PRO A 100 31.71 21.72 2.50
CA PRO A 100 32.75 22.45 1.76
C PRO A 100 33.99 21.62 1.38
N ALA A 101 34.20 20.48 2.05
CA ALA A 101 35.34 19.59 1.82
C ALA A 101 34.98 18.36 0.97
N ASP A 102 33.70 18.20 0.60
CA ASP A 102 33.25 17.07 -0.20
C ASP A 102 33.52 17.35 -1.69
N PRO A 103 34.01 16.37 -2.45
CA PRO A 103 34.17 16.51 -3.89
C PRO A 103 32.80 16.66 -4.54
N VAL A 104 32.45 17.89 -4.89
CA VAL A 104 31.22 18.23 -5.61
C VAL A 104 31.39 17.75 -7.06
N SER A 105 30.42 17.04 -7.63
CA SER A 105 30.40 16.81 -9.08
C SER A 105 30.45 18.16 -9.82
N ASP A 106 30.92 18.21 -11.07
CA ASP A 106 31.06 19.49 -11.78
C ASP A 106 29.76 20.31 -11.65
N ALA A 107 29.85 21.56 -11.21
CA ALA A 107 28.69 22.44 -10.97
C ALA A 107 27.80 22.54 -12.22
N ARG A 108 28.38 22.35 -13.42
CA ARG A 108 27.64 22.28 -14.69
C ARG A 108 26.77 21.03 -14.83
N ASP A 109 27.17 19.90 -14.26
CA ASP A 109 26.37 18.67 -14.22
C ASP A 109 25.22 18.82 -13.23
N GLN A 110 25.44 19.47 -12.09
CA GLN A 110 24.37 19.73 -11.11
C GLN A 110 23.30 20.68 -11.64
N ALA A 111 23.71 21.76 -12.31
CA ALA A 111 22.76 22.68 -12.93
C ALA A 111 21.93 21.99 -14.03
N THR A 112 22.54 21.08 -14.78
CA THR A 112 21.86 20.30 -15.81
C THR A 112 20.91 19.29 -15.18
N TRP A 113 21.35 18.54 -14.18
CA TRP A 113 20.55 17.60 -13.42
C TRP A 113 19.32 18.31 -12.83
N ALA A 114 19.51 19.42 -12.13
CA ALA A 114 18.43 20.20 -11.51
C ALA A 114 17.40 20.69 -12.54
N ARG A 115 17.83 21.14 -13.73
CA ARG A 115 16.91 21.54 -14.81
C ARG A 115 16.12 20.37 -15.36
N VAL A 116 16.76 19.22 -15.60
CA VAL A 116 16.08 18.01 -16.09
C VAL A 116 15.04 17.54 -15.06
N TYR A 117 15.41 17.52 -13.78
CA TYR A 117 14.51 17.20 -12.68
C TYR A 117 13.32 18.16 -12.57
N ALA A 118 13.59 19.48 -12.61
CA ALA A 118 12.55 20.52 -12.57
C ALA A 118 11.62 20.45 -13.80
N GLY A 119 12.11 19.98 -14.94
CA GLY A 119 11.35 19.81 -16.17
C GLY A 119 10.41 18.60 -16.19
N SER A 120 10.64 17.58 -15.35
CA SER A 120 9.90 16.30 -15.42
C SER A 120 9.01 16.02 -14.21
N PRO A 121 7.67 15.94 -14.40
CA PRO A 121 6.76 15.47 -13.37
C PRO A 121 7.04 14.03 -12.92
N ALA A 122 7.49 13.15 -13.84
CA ALA A 122 7.79 11.76 -13.56
C ALA A 122 8.97 11.63 -12.58
N LEU A 123 10.06 12.37 -12.81
CA LEU A 123 11.20 12.40 -11.89
C LEU A 123 10.84 12.94 -10.51
N ARG A 124 9.98 13.97 -10.44
CA ARG A 124 9.48 14.47 -9.15
C ARG A 124 8.59 13.46 -8.42
N ALA A 125 7.76 12.72 -9.13
CA ALA A 125 6.97 11.65 -8.55
C ALA A 125 7.88 10.54 -7.98
N TYR A 126 8.87 10.11 -8.75
CA TYR A 126 9.83 9.09 -8.33
C TYR A 126 10.73 9.53 -7.16
N ALA A 127 11.14 10.80 -7.12
CA ALA A 127 11.86 11.35 -5.95
C ALA A 127 10.99 11.29 -4.69
N ARG A 128 9.72 11.70 -4.77
CA ARG A 128 8.79 11.62 -3.62
C ARG A 128 8.64 10.19 -3.12
N GLU A 129 8.53 9.23 -4.03
CA GLU A 129 8.50 7.80 -3.71
C GLU A 129 9.80 7.33 -3.06
N SER A 130 10.96 7.78 -3.56
CA SER A 130 12.28 7.43 -2.99
C SER A 130 12.45 7.95 -1.56
N PHE A 131 12.07 9.21 -1.30
CA PHE A 131 12.09 9.77 0.05
C PHE A 131 11.11 9.04 0.98
N SER A 132 9.95 8.61 0.48
CA SER A 132 9.00 7.81 1.25
C SER A 132 9.57 6.44 1.63
N ARG A 133 10.39 5.80 0.77
CA ARG A 133 11.09 4.56 1.13
C ARG A 133 12.08 4.79 2.28
N TRP A 134 12.86 5.88 2.20
CA TRP A 134 13.82 6.23 3.24
C TRP A 134 13.17 6.55 4.58
N GLU A 135 11.89 6.95 4.61
CA GLU A 135 11.13 7.10 5.85
C GLU A 135 10.99 5.79 6.61
N GLY A 136 10.68 4.70 5.92
CA GLY A 136 10.62 3.37 6.53
C GLY A 136 11.98 2.92 7.06
N ASP A 137 13.04 3.07 6.25
CA ASP A 137 14.40 2.69 6.64
C ASP A 137 14.89 3.48 7.86
N LEU A 138 14.67 4.80 7.84
CA LEU A 138 15.05 5.67 8.96
C LEU A 138 14.22 5.37 10.20
N ALA A 139 12.92 5.11 10.06
CA ALA A 139 12.05 4.72 11.17
C ALA A 139 12.55 3.43 11.84
N GLY A 140 12.93 2.42 11.05
CA GLY A 140 13.52 1.18 11.58
C GLY A 140 14.83 1.41 12.34
N VAL A 141 15.70 2.28 11.83
CA VAL A 141 16.96 2.65 12.52
C VAL A 141 16.68 3.39 13.84
N ILE A 142 15.71 4.30 13.86
CA ILE A 142 15.28 5.03 15.06
C ILE A 142 14.63 4.08 16.06
N GLU A 143 13.75 3.18 15.62
CA GLU A 143 13.07 2.20 16.47
C GLU A 143 14.08 1.28 17.17
N ALA A 144 15.06 0.77 16.41
CA ALA A 144 16.12 -0.08 16.94
C ALA A 144 16.98 0.62 18.02
N GLU A 145 17.07 1.96 17.99
CA GLU A 145 17.86 2.74 18.93
C GLU A 145 17.09 3.20 20.17
N PHE A 146 15.81 3.57 20.01
CA PHE A 146 15.05 4.28 21.07
C PHE A 146 13.86 3.49 21.64
N GLY A 147 13.33 2.52 20.88
CA GLY A 147 12.13 1.76 21.22
C GLY A 147 10.84 2.59 21.28
N ALA A 148 9.69 1.93 21.50
CA ALA A 148 8.42 2.60 21.72
C ALA A 148 8.29 3.08 23.17
N ARG A 149 8.07 4.39 23.40
CA ARG A 149 7.81 4.97 24.73
C ARG A 149 6.44 5.66 24.77
N PRO A 150 5.69 5.51 25.88
CA PRO A 150 4.45 6.27 26.07
C PRO A 150 4.72 7.78 26.11
N GLY A 151 4.02 8.56 25.30
CA GLY A 151 4.11 10.02 25.29
C GLY A 151 5.23 10.61 24.42
N THR A 152 5.98 9.79 23.67
CA THR A 152 6.89 10.27 22.62
C THR A 152 6.32 9.96 21.24
N PRO A 153 6.61 10.77 20.20
CA PRO A 153 6.26 10.44 18.83
C PRO A 153 6.81 9.06 18.44
N SER A 154 6.06 8.31 17.62
CA SER A 154 6.54 7.02 17.12
C SER A 154 7.77 7.21 16.22
N PRO A 155 8.66 6.20 16.10
CA PRO A 155 9.80 6.25 15.19
C PRO A 155 9.43 6.64 13.76
N GLY A 156 8.26 6.17 13.28
CA GLY A 156 7.69 6.57 11.99
C GLY A 156 7.39 8.07 11.92
N VAL A 157 6.70 8.64 12.91
CA VAL A 157 6.41 10.08 12.95
C VAL A 157 7.70 10.91 12.96
N VAL A 158 8.69 10.48 13.75
CA VAL A 158 10.00 11.15 13.79
C VAL A 158 10.69 11.09 12.42
N ALA A 159 10.75 9.92 11.80
CA ALA A 159 11.36 9.74 10.49
C ALA A 159 10.67 10.58 9.41
N THR A 160 9.34 10.59 9.38
CA THR A 160 8.55 11.39 8.42
C THR A 160 8.80 12.88 8.59
N VAL A 161 8.72 13.44 9.81
CA VAL A 161 8.92 14.88 10.02
C VAL A 161 10.34 15.31 9.60
N VAL A 162 11.31 14.47 9.93
CA VAL A 162 12.72 14.75 9.67
C VAL A 162 13.04 14.61 8.17
N LEU A 163 12.54 13.58 7.49
CA LEU A 163 12.76 13.41 6.06
C LEU A 163 11.94 14.36 5.20
N ALA A 164 10.76 14.79 5.66
CA ALA A 164 10.04 15.89 5.04
C ALA A 164 10.90 17.16 5.01
N ALA A 165 11.57 17.48 6.12
CA ALA A 165 12.51 18.60 6.18
C ALA A 165 13.72 18.41 5.24
N VAL A 166 14.31 17.21 5.19
CA VAL A 166 15.41 16.91 4.26
C VAL A 166 14.95 17.06 2.80
N ARG A 167 13.78 16.51 2.45
CA ARG A 167 13.22 16.59 1.10
C ARG A 167 12.93 18.03 0.70
N GLU A 168 12.28 18.81 1.57
CA GLU A 168 11.96 20.21 1.30
C GLU A 168 13.23 21.05 1.07
N VAL A 169 14.27 20.82 1.88
CA VAL A 169 15.57 21.48 1.68
C VAL A 169 16.21 21.03 0.37
N TRP A 170 16.20 19.73 0.06
CA TRP A 170 16.76 19.19 -1.17
C TRP A 170 16.03 19.73 -2.42
N GLU A 171 14.69 19.70 -2.44
CA GLU A 171 13.87 20.22 -3.55
C GLU A 171 14.05 21.74 -3.72
N SER A 172 14.08 22.50 -2.62
CA SER A 172 14.31 23.95 -2.70
C SER A 172 15.72 24.31 -3.15
N THR A 173 16.72 23.49 -2.81
CA THR A 173 18.10 23.64 -3.30
C THR A 173 18.17 23.37 -4.80
N LEU A 174 17.55 22.29 -5.27
CA LEU A 174 17.44 21.98 -6.70
C LEU A 174 16.69 23.07 -7.46
N ALA A 175 15.61 23.61 -6.91
CA ALA A 175 14.86 24.70 -7.53
C ALA A 175 15.72 25.97 -7.68
N ALA A 176 16.51 26.32 -6.68
CA ALA A 176 17.43 27.46 -6.74
C ALA A 176 18.50 27.26 -7.83
N ILE A 177 19.09 26.06 -7.89
CA ILE A 177 20.10 25.69 -8.89
C ILE A 177 19.50 25.72 -10.30
N ALA A 178 18.31 25.15 -10.49
CA ALA A 178 17.60 25.19 -11.76
C ALA A 178 17.25 26.63 -12.18
N GLY A 179 17.01 27.52 -11.21
CA GLY A 179 16.79 28.95 -11.39
C GLY A 179 18.06 29.77 -11.64
N GLY A 180 19.25 29.14 -11.63
CA GLY A 180 20.53 29.78 -11.96
C GLY A 180 21.40 30.18 -10.78
N ALA A 181 21.03 29.81 -9.54
CA ALA A 181 21.93 29.99 -8.39
C ALA A 181 23.19 29.12 -8.54
N PRO A 182 24.38 29.61 -8.12
CA PRO A 182 25.58 28.79 -8.05
C PRO A 182 25.35 27.54 -7.15
N PRO A 183 25.65 26.32 -7.62
CA PRO A 183 25.34 25.11 -6.85
C PRO A 183 25.98 25.04 -5.47
N ASP A 184 27.23 25.51 -5.34
CA ASP A 184 27.95 25.58 -4.07
C ASP A 184 27.29 26.53 -3.06
N GLU A 185 26.84 27.70 -3.51
CA GLU A 185 26.10 28.66 -2.68
C GLU A 185 24.72 28.11 -2.27
N ALA A 186 23.99 27.53 -3.22
CA ALA A 186 22.67 26.96 -2.96
C ALA A 186 22.72 25.78 -1.98
N VAL A 187 23.70 24.89 -2.11
CA VAL A 187 23.91 23.76 -1.18
C VAL A 187 24.33 24.25 0.21
N ALA A 188 25.20 25.26 0.29
CA ALA A 188 25.60 25.85 1.57
C ALA A 188 24.40 26.48 2.31
N GLU A 189 23.55 27.21 1.59
CA GLU A 189 22.31 27.77 2.14
C GLU A 189 21.34 26.67 2.58
N GLY A 190 21.10 25.67 1.72
CA GLY A 190 20.26 24.52 2.01
C GLY A 190 20.70 23.79 3.28
N ARG A 191 22.00 23.53 3.43
CA ARG A 191 22.57 22.91 4.63
C ARG A 191 22.35 23.77 5.88
N GLY A 192 22.48 25.09 5.77
CA GLY A 192 22.17 26.01 6.87
C GLY A 192 20.70 25.93 7.31
N ARG A 193 19.77 25.89 6.34
CA ARG A 193 18.33 25.69 6.61
C ARG A 193 18.07 24.34 7.26
N LEU A 194 18.66 23.26 6.74
CA LEU A 194 18.49 21.92 7.29
C LEU A 194 18.95 21.85 8.75
N SER A 195 20.13 22.38 9.06
CA SER A 195 20.64 22.42 10.45
C SER A 195 19.71 23.19 11.38
N ALA A 196 19.21 24.37 10.98
CA ALA A 196 18.25 25.14 11.77
C ALA A 196 16.92 24.38 12.01
N THR A 197 16.41 23.69 10.99
CA THR A 197 15.21 22.86 11.11
C THR A 197 15.45 21.67 12.04
N LEU A 198 16.58 20.97 11.91
CA LEU A 198 16.92 19.84 12.76
C LEU A 198 17.11 20.24 14.23
N VAL A 199 17.66 21.43 14.50
CA VAL A 199 17.72 22.01 15.86
C VAL A 199 16.32 22.23 16.43
N THR A 200 15.38 22.72 15.61
CA THR A 200 13.98 22.93 16.00
C THR A 200 13.25 21.61 16.27
N LEU A 201 13.61 20.55 15.54
CA LEU A 201 13.07 19.19 15.70
C LEU A 201 13.77 18.40 16.81
N ALA A 202 14.88 18.88 17.37
CA ALA A 202 15.59 18.18 18.44
C ALA A 202 14.71 17.79 19.66
N PRO A 203 13.74 18.61 20.12
CA PRO A 203 12.87 18.23 21.24
C PRO A 203 11.91 17.07 20.94
N VAL A 204 11.61 16.77 19.68
CA VAL A 204 10.77 15.63 19.28
C VAL A 204 11.59 14.37 19.00
N MET A 205 12.92 14.48 18.98
CA MET A 205 13.84 13.36 18.83
C MET A 205 14.07 12.68 20.18
N PRO A 206 13.86 11.36 20.31
CA PRO A 206 14.06 10.65 21.58
C PRO A 206 15.53 10.71 22.05
N GLU A 207 15.75 10.93 23.36
CA GLU A 207 17.08 10.83 23.96
C GLU A 207 17.41 9.39 24.39
N ARG A 208 18.66 8.99 24.14
CA ARG A 208 19.20 7.65 24.45
C ARG A 208 19.26 7.49 25.98
N VAL A 209 18.51 6.52 26.51
CA VAL A 209 18.67 6.05 27.89
C VAL A 209 18.97 4.56 27.82
N SER A 210 19.96 4.11 28.60
CA SER A 210 20.43 2.73 28.75
C SER A 210 19.29 1.69 28.74
N PRO A 211 19.56 0.46 28.27
CA PRO A 211 18.53 -0.50 27.87
C PRO A 211 17.57 -0.80 29.02
N VAL A 212 16.27 -0.58 28.76
CA VAL A 212 15.19 -0.99 29.65
C VAL A 212 14.76 -2.40 29.25
N THR A 213 14.88 -3.34 30.18
CA THR A 213 14.34 -4.70 30.08
C THR A 213 12.83 -4.65 29.78
N PRO A 214 12.31 -5.43 28.82
CA PRO A 214 10.89 -5.37 28.47
C PRO A 214 10.00 -5.75 29.66
N ALA A 215 8.94 -4.98 29.86
CA ALA A 215 7.90 -5.26 30.84
C ALA A 215 7.15 -6.56 30.47
N PRO A 216 6.67 -7.34 31.45
CA PRO A 216 6.01 -8.61 31.18
C PRO A 216 4.64 -8.39 30.49
N ALA A 217 4.36 -9.27 29.53
CA ALA A 217 3.08 -9.33 28.83
C ALA A 217 1.92 -9.47 29.83
N GLN A 218 0.89 -8.63 29.66
CA GLN A 218 -0.35 -8.74 30.43
C GLN A 218 -1.24 -9.82 29.82
N GLY A 219 -1.63 -10.76 30.68
CA GLY A 219 -2.91 -11.47 30.62
C GLY A 219 -2.96 -12.71 29.73
N ASP A 220 -2.51 -13.85 30.27
CA ASP A 220 -2.95 -15.15 29.79
C ASP A 220 -4.48 -15.21 29.81
N ALA A 221 -5.08 -15.46 28.65
CA ALA A 221 -6.49 -15.86 28.59
C ALA A 221 -6.66 -17.13 29.44
N ALA A 222 -7.49 -17.06 30.48
CA ALA A 222 -7.81 -18.22 31.30
C ALA A 222 -8.48 -19.28 30.42
N VAL A 223 -7.77 -20.38 30.15
CA VAL A 223 -8.37 -21.58 29.58
C VAL A 223 -9.27 -22.18 30.66
N VAL A 224 -10.56 -21.92 30.57
CA VAL A 224 -11.56 -22.56 31.43
C VAL A 224 -11.71 -24.01 30.96
N THR A 225 -11.13 -24.94 31.72
CA THR A 225 -11.47 -26.36 31.61
C THR A 225 -12.89 -26.57 32.15
N PRO A 226 -13.77 -27.27 31.41
CA PRO A 226 -15.11 -27.56 31.92
C PRO A 226 -15.01 -28.48 33.14
N ALA A 227 -15.77 -28.17 34.18
CA ALA A 227 -15.85 -28.99 35.39
C ALA A 227 -16.36 -30.40 35.06
N PRO A 228 -15.83 -31.46 35.71
CA PRO A 228 -16.29 -32.82 35.48
C PRO A 228 -17.63 -33.03 36.18
N GLY A 229 -18.73 -32.97 35.43
CA GLY A 229 -20.03 -33.32 35.98
C GLY A 229 -21.18 -33.15 35.00
N HIS A 230 -21.76 -34.29 34.65
CA HIS A 230 -23.10 -34.54 34.08
C HIS A 230 -23.15 -34.97 32.60
N GLY A 231 -23.45 -36.26 32.44
CA GLY A 231 -23.99 -36.85 31.21
C GLY A 231 -22.94 -37.29 30.21
N ALA A 232 -22.79 -38.60 30.05
CA ALA A 232 -22.02 -39.20 28.96
C ALA A 232 -22.65 -38.81 27.61
N ALA A 233 -22.26 -37.66 27.07
CA ALA A 233 -22.42 -37.38 25.65
C ALA A 233 -21.43 -38.30 24.91
N ALA A 234 -21.97 -39.20 24.09
CA ALA A 234 -21.21 -40.12 23.28
C ALA A 234 -20.04 -39.38 22.61
N ALA A 235 -18.81 -39.83 22.87
CA ALA A 235 -17.62 -39.28 22.27
C ALA A 235 -17.79 -39.28 20.74
N MET A 236 -17.86 -38.08 20.15
CA MET A 236 -17.82 -37.98 18.69
C MET A 236 -16.54 -38.68 18.20
N PRO A 237 -16.62 -39.57 17.20
CA PRO A 237 -15.47 -40.29 16.73
C PRO A 237 -14.43 -39.29 16.19
N ARG A 238 -13.26 -39.24 16.83
CA ARG A 238 -12.07 -38.62 16.25
C ARG A 238 -11.68 -39.46 15.04
N TYR A 239 -11.91 -38.95 13.83
CA TYR A 239 -11.54 -39.67 12.61
C TYR A 239 -10.02 -39.85 12.54
N PRO A 240 -9.50 -41.09 12.49
CA PRO A 240 -8.08 -41.31 12.23
C PRO A 240 -7.73 -40.76 10.85
N ARG A 241 -6.61 -40.03 10.74
CA ARG A 241 -6.02 -39.62 9.45
C ARG A 241 -5.57 -40.89 8.71
N GLY A 242 -6.48 -41.55 7.99
CA GLY A 242 -6.18 -42.80 7.28
C GLY A 242 -7.27 -43.32 6.33
N GLU A 243 -8.55 -42.99 6.52
CA GLU A 243 -9.62 -43.52 5.67
C GLU A 243 -10.48 -42.39 5.07
N ARG A 244 -9.88 -41.55 4.22
CA ARG A 244 -10.68 -40.59 3.45
C ARG A 244 -11.33 -41.29 2.26
N PRO A 245 -12.65 -41.14 2.05
CA PRO A 245 -13.32 -41.59 0.84
C PRO A 245 -12.57 -41.10 -0.41
N SER A 246 -12.25 -42.00 -1.33
CA SER A 246 -11.48 -41.70 -2.55
C SER A 246 -12.22 -42.19 -3.80
N ILE A 247 -11.88 -41.63 -4.97
CA ILE A 247 -12.51 -42.05 -6.24
C ILE A 247 -12.24 -43.53 -6.54
N THR A 248 -11.09 -44.04 -6.11
CA THR A 248 -10.72 -45.46 -6.21
C THR A 248 -11.64 -46.32 -5.36
N ARG A 249 -11.96 -45.89 -4.14
CA ARG A 249 -12.86 -46.64 -3.25
C ARG A 249 -14.30 -46.64 -3.75
N VAL A 250 -14.76 -45.53 -4.32
CA VAL A 250 -16.06 -45.46 -5.00
C VAL A 250 -16.09 -46.43 -6.18
N ALA A 251 -15.01 -46.49 -6.97
CA ALA A 251 -14.90 -47.38 -8.12
C ALA A 251 -14.95 -48.86 -7.71
N GLU A 252 -14.22 -49.23 -6.66
CA GLU A 252 -14.26 -50.57 -6.06
C GLU A 252 -15.67 -50.94 -5.57
N LEU A 253 -16.31 -50.06 -4.80
CA LEU A 253 -17.63 -50.32 -4.23
C LEU A 253 -18.73 -50.39 -5.30
N ALA A 254 -18.62 -49.59 -6.36
CA ALA A 254 -19.55 -49.60 -7.49
C ALA A 254 -19.25 -50.68 -8.54
N GLY A 255 -18.10 -51.38 -8.44
CA GLY A 255 -17.67 -52.41 -9.39
C GLY A 255 -17.34 -51.85 -10.78
N VAL A 256 -16.72 -50.67 -10.84
CA VAL A 256 -16.35 -49.98 -12.09
C VAL A 256 -14.92 -49.43 -12.02
N SER A 257 -14.42 -48.85 -13.11
CA SER A 257 -13.14 -48.13 -13.09
C SER A 257 -13.29 -46.70 -12.53
N ALA A 258 -12.22 -46.15 -11.96
CA ALA A 258 -12.18 -44.75 -11.50
C ALA A 258 -12.51 -43.75 -12.62
N THR A 259 -12.15 -44.08 -13.87
CA THR A 259 -12.52 -43.32 -15.07
C THR A 259 -14.03 -43.28 -15.29
N THR A 260 -14.73 -44.39 -15.04
CA THR A 260 -16.20 -44.48 -15.15
C THR A 260 -16.89 -43.66 -14.06
N VAL A 261 -16.36 -43.66 -12.84
CA VAL A 261 -16.82 -42.78 -11.75
C VAL A 261 -16.65 -41.30 -12.14
N SER A 262 -15.48 -40.94 -12.68
CA SER A 262 -15.20 -39.58 -13.16
C SER A 262 -16.13 -39.13 -14.29
N HIS A 263 -16.44 -40.00 -15.25
CA HIS A 263 -17.41 -39.69 -16.31
C HIS A 263 -18.84 -39.53 -15.77
N THR A 264 -19.21 -40.36 -14.80
CA THR A 264 -20.52 -40.28 -14.14
C THR A 264 -20.72 -38.94 -13.44
N LEU A 265 -19.68 -38.44 -12.76
CA LEU A 265 -19.68 -37.18 -12.04
C LEU A 265 -19.59 -35.95 -12.96
N ASN A 266 -18.79 -36.01 -14.03
CA ASN A 266 -18.49 -34.85 -14.89
C ASN A 266 -19.32 -34.80 -16.19
N GLY A 267 -20.15 -35.81 -16.50
CA GLY A 267 -21.06 -35.83 -17.65
C GLY A 267 -20.42 -35.88 -19.04
N ARG A 268 -19.08 -36.05 -19.15
CA ARG A 268 -18.35 -35.95 -20.43
C ARG A 268 -18.59 -37.10 -21.41
N ARG A 269 -19.10 -38.25 -20.96
CA ARG A 269 -19.45 -39.40 -21.81
C ARG A 269 -20.74 -40.04 -21.30
N PRO A 270 -21.60 -40.57 -22.19
CA PRO A 270 -22.79 -41.31 -21.77
C PRO A 270 -22.39 -42.53 -20.93
N VAL A 271 -22.95 -42.64 -19.73
CA VAL A 271 -22.81 -43.80 -18.85
C VAL A 271 -24.19 -44.43 -18.73
N ALA A 272 -24.26 -45.75 -18.90
CA ALA A 272 -25.52 -46.48 -18.76
C ALA A 272 -26.16 -46.19 -17.40
N GLU A 273 -27.48 -45.98 -17.40
CA GLU A 273 -28.23 -45.52 -16.23
C GLU A 273 -28.10 -46.48 -15.03
N SER A 274 -28.04 -47.79 -15.27
CA SER A 274 -27.78 -48.80 -14.24
C SER A 274 -26.40 -48.64 -13.58
N THR A 275 -25.38 -48.27 -14.35
CA THR A 275 -24.02 -48.01 -13.86
C THR A 275 -23.95 -46.67 -13.13
N ARG A 276 -24.64 -45.64 -13.63
CA ARG A 276 -24.76 -44.33 -12.97
C ARG A 276 -25.34 -44.48 -11.56
N ARG A 277 -26.42 -45.24 -11.40
CA ARG A 277 -27.04 -45.49 -10.08
C ARG A 277 -26.11 -46.19 -9.09
N ARG A 278 -25.40 -47.24 -9.53
CA ARG A 278 -24.41 -47.94 -8.67
C ARG A 278 -23.30 -47.01 -8.19
N VAL A 279 -22.83 -46.10 -9.06
CA VAL A 279 -21.81 -45.11 -8.70
C VAL A 279 -22.36 -44.10 -7.70
N LEU A 280 -23.57 -43.57 -7.90
CA LEU A 280 -24.19 -42.59 -6.99
C LEU A 280 -24.46 -43.20 -5.60
N ASP A 281 -24.95 -44.44 -5.55
CA ASP A 281 -25.17 -45.18 -4.29
C ASP A 281 -23.83 -45.41 -3.54
N ALA A 282 -22.77 -45.78 -4.26
CA ALA A 282 -21.44 -45.93 -3.68
C ALA A 282 -20.88 -44.60 -3.14
N ILE A 283 -21.16 -43.48 -3.81
CA ILE A 283 -20.75 -42.13 -3.38
C ILE A 283 -21.46 -41.75 -2.08
N GLU A 284 -22.78 -41.94 -2.02
CA GLU A 284 -23.60 -41.63 -0.85
C GLU A 284 -23.17 -42.48 0.36
N ARG A 285 -23.02 -43.79 0.17
CA ARG A 285 -22.59 -44.73 1.22
C ARG A 285 -21.19 -44.45 1.77
N LEU A 286 -20.29 -43.95 0.94
CA LEU A 286 -18.92 -43.61 1.35
C LEU A 286 -18.80 -42.16 1.84
N GLY A 287 -19.83 -41.31 1.68
CA GLY A 287 -19.71 -39.88 1.91
C GLY A 287 -18.64 -39.23 1.02
N TYR A 288 -18.39 -39.80 -0.17
CA TYR A 288 -17.36 -39.30 -1.07
C TYR A 288 -17.75 -37.94 -1.63
N ARG A 289 -16.90 -36.95 -1.46
CA ARG A 289 -16.99 -35.66 -2.15
C ARG A 289 -15.88 -35.57 -3.18
N PRO A 290 -16.18 -35.17 -4.43
CA PRO A 290 -15.16 -34.93 -5.44
C PRO A 290 -14.08 -33.99 -4.88
N ASN A 291 -12.82 -34.42 -4.93
CA ASN A 291 -11.72 -33.61 -4.43
C ASN A 291 -11.47 -32.46 -5.41
N VAL A 292 -11.78 -31.23 -5.00
CA VAL A 292 -11.60 -30.01 -5.79
C VAL A 292 -10.14 -29.83 -6.21
N LEU A 293 -9.17 -30.19 -5.35
CA LEU A 293 -7.74 -30.16 -5.67
C LEU A 293 -7.36 -31.17 -6.76
N ALA A 294 -7.92 -32.39 -6.72
CA ALA A 294 -7.69 -33.39 -7.76
C ALA A 294 -8.36 -33.03 -9.10
N ARG A 295 -9.44 -32.25 -9.06
CA ARG A 295 -10.08 -31.67 -10.25
C ARG A 295 -9.21 -30.55 -10.82
N GLY A 296 -8.69 -29.67 -9.97
CA GLY A 296 -7.81 -28.57 -10.34
C GLY A 296 -6.49 -29.01 -10.95
N LEU A 297 -5.88 -30.10 -10.44
CA LEU A 297 -4.70 -30.73 -11.05
C LEU A 297 -4.92 -31.25 -12.48
N ARG A 298 -6.18 -31.53 -12.85
CA ARG A 298 -6.54 -32.06 -14.17
C ARG A 298 -7.06 -30.97 -15.12
N THR A 299 -7.54 -29.86 -14.59
CA THR A 299 -8.01 -28.69 -15.36
C THR A 299 -7.02 -27.52 -15.35
N SER A 300 -5.92 -27.62 -14.60
CA SER A 300 -4.98 -26.54 -14.30
C SER A 300 -5.66 -25.26 -13.80
N ARG A 301 -6.73 -25.41 -13.01
CA ARG A 301 -7.51 -24.30 -12.43
C ARG A 301 -7.95 -24.63 -11.02
N SER A 302 -7.63 -23.78 -10.05
CA SER A 302 -8.02 -23.96 -8.65
C SER A 302 -9.49 -23.64 -8.40
N GLN A 303 -10.11 -22.81 -9.27
CA GLN A 303 -11.38 -22.13 -9.03
C GLN A 303 -11.37 -21.29 -7.75
N THR A 304 -10.23 -20.69 -7.46
CA THR A 304 -10.07 -19.82 -6.31
C THR A 304 -9.55 -18.46 -6.75
N ILE A 305 -10.12 -17.40 -6.20
CA ILE A 305 -9.61 -16.04 -6.33
C ILE A 305 -9.03 -15.62 -4.98
N GLY A 306 -7.83 -15.04 -5.01
CA GLY A 306 -7.25 -14.39 -3.83
C GLY A 306 -7.79 -12.97 -3.70
N LEU A 307 -8.17 -12.56 -2.49
CA LEU A 307 -8.40 -11.18 -2.10
C LEU A 307 -7.39 -10.79 -1.02
N VAL A 308 -6.50 -9.86 -1.33
CA VAL A 308 -5.55 -9.30 -0.35
C VAL A 308 -6.06 -7.93 0.10
N ILE A 309 -6.20 -7.72 1.41
CA ILE A 309 -6.75 -6.50 2.01
C ILE A 309 -5.88 -6.05 3.19
N PRO A 310 -5.95 -4.78 3.61
CA PRO A 310 -5.17 -4.31 4.75
C PRO A 310 -5.77 -4.85 6.04
N ASP A 311 -7.06 -4.60 6.28
CA ASP A 311 -7.71 -4.93 7.55
C ASP A 311 -9.19 -5.30 7.37
N ILE A 312 -9.51 -6.57 7.61
CA ILE A 312 -10.89 -7.11 7.59
C ILE A 312 -11.81 -6.46 8.63
N THR A 313 -11.28 -5.82 9.68
CA THR A 313 -12.09 -5.19 10.72
C THR A 313 -12.67 -3.84 10.28
N ASN A 314 -12.09 -3.21 9.26
CA ASN A 314 -12.69 -2.03 8.63
C ASN A 314 -13.86 -2.48 7.71
N PRO A 315 -15.12 -2.06 7.99
CA PRO A 315 -16.32 -2.50 7.27
C PRO A 315 -16.35 -2.25 5.76
N PHE A 316 -15.47 -1.39 5.24
CA PHE A 316 -15.27 -1.23 3.81
C PHE A 316 -14.88 -2.56 3.13
N TYR A 317 -13.93 -3.31 3.70
CA TYR A 317 -13.38 -4.52 3.05
C TYR A 317 -14.32 -5.73 3.08
N PRO A 318 -15.06 -6.03 4.16
CA PRO A 318 -16.11 -7.04 4.12
C PRO A 318 -17.21 -6.76 3.09
N ALA A 319 -17.61 -5.49 2.91
CA ALA A 319 -18.61 -5.12 1.90
C ALA A 319 -18.07 -5.32 0.47
N LEU A 320 -16.78 -5.05 0.26
CA LEU A 320 -16.04 -5.29 -0.97
C LEU A 320 -15.91 -6.79 -1.28
N ALA A 321 -15.45 -7.60 -0.32
CA ALA A 321 -15.39 -9.06 -0.44
C ALA A 321 -16.76 -9.64 -0.78
N ARG A 322 -17.83 -9.15 -0.12
CA ARG A 322 -19.20 -9.54 -0.45
C ARG A 322 -19.56 -9.21 -1.90
N GLY A 323 -19.19 -8.03 -2.40
CA GLY A 323 -19.40 -7.63 -3.78
C GLY A 323 -18.65 -8.51 -4.78
N LEU A 324 -17.41 -8.88 -4.46
CA LEU A 324 -16.60 -9.81 -5.24
C LEU A 324 -17.30 -11.19 -5.31
N GLN A 325 -17.69 -11.74 -4.16
CA GLN A 325 -18.34 -13.05 -4.05
C GLN A 325 -19.72 -13.10 -4.72
N ASP A 326 -20.48 -12.00 -4.75
CA ASP A 326 -21.77 -11.93 -5.45
C ASP A 326 -21.63 -12.23 -6.96
N VAL A 327 -20.47 -11.93 -7.55
CA VAL A 327 -20.18 -12.16 -8.97
C VAL A 327 -19.40 -13.46 -9.18
N LEU A 328 -18.43 -13.76 -8.31
CA LEU A 328 -17.59 -14.96 -8.41
C LEU A 328 -18.34 -16.25 -8.07
N GLY A 329 -19.21 -16.22 -7.06
CA GLY A 329 -19.94 -17.39 -6.59
C GLY A 329 -20.78 -18.08 -7.68
N PRO A 330 -21.63 -17.34 -8.43
CA PRO A 330 -22.36 -17.91 -9.58
C PRO A 330 -21.46 -18.47 -10.68
N ALA A 331 -20.22 -17.95 -10.82
CA ALA A 331 -19.21 -18.45 -11.75
C ALA A 331 -18.44 -19.69 -11.20
N GLY A 332 -18.76 -20.13 -9.98
CA GLY A 332 -18.17 -21.30 -9.34
C GLY A 332 -16.76 -21.07 -8.80
N TYR A 333 -16.44 -19.82 -8.45
CA TYR A 333 -15.18 -19.45 -7.79
C TYR A 333 -15.38 -19.28 -6.28
N ASP A 334 -14.44 -19.79 -5.51
CA ASP A 334 -14.29 -19.52 -4.08
C ASP A 334 -13.28 -18.37 -3.85
N GLU A 335 -13.42 -17.65 -2.74
CA GLU A 335 -12.54 -16.55 -2.36
C GLU A 335 -11.63 -16.94 -1.17
N ILE A 336 -10.34 -16.58 -1.26
CA ILE A 336 -9.39 -16.65 -0.13
C ILE A 336 -8.99 -15.22 0.25
N ILE A 337 -9.27 -14.81 1.48
CA ILE A 337 -8.93 -13.48 1.99
C ILE A 337 -7.62 -13.53 2.78
N SER A 338 -6.74 -12.55 2.60
CA SER A 338 -5.52 -12.33 3.40
C SER A 338 -5.46 -10.89 3.89
N ASN A 339 -5.24 -10.71 5.19
CA ASN A 339 -4.97 -9.41 5.80
C ASN A 339 -3.47 -9.10 5.74
N THR A 340 -3.11 -7.82 5.61
CA THR A 340 -1.72 -7.36 5.52
C THR A 340 -1.39 -6.23 6.47
N ASP A 341 -2.37 -5.70 7.21
CA ASP A 341 -2.25 -4.55 8.08
C ASP A 341 -1.73 -3.27 7.38
N GLY A 342 -1.74 -3.25 6.05
CA GLY A 342 -1.11 -2.19 5.25
C GLY A 342 0.41 -2.20 5.37
N ASP A 343 1.03 -3.35 5.65
CA ASP A 343 2.48 -3.50 5.66
C ASP A 343 2.96 -4.11 4.34
N ARG A 344 3.95 -3.47 3.70
CA ARG A 344 4.43 -3.88 2.37
C ARG A 344 5.01 -5.30 2.35
N ASP A 345 5.71 -5.72 3.40
CA ASP A 345 6.31 -7.05 3.46
C ASP A 345 5.24 -8.12 3.63
N LEU A 346 4.20 -7.83 4.43
CA LEU A 346 3.02 -8.69 4.53
C LEU A 346 2.21 -8.73 3.24
N GLU A 347 2.11 -7.62 2.50
CA GLU A 347 1.50 -7.57 1.17
C GLU A 347 2.24 -8.46 0.18
N ARG A 348 3.57 -8.34 0.09
CA ARG A 348 4.41 -9.19 -0.75
C ARG A 348 4.26 -10.66 -0.38
N ALA A 349 4.35 -10.97 0.91
CA ALA A 349 4.20 -12.33 1.40
C ALA A 349 2.81 -12.89 1.06
N ALA A 350 1.75 -12.09 1.19
CA ALA A 350 0.39 -12.50 0.82
C ALA A 350 0.30 -12.82 -0.68
N ILE A 351 0.88 -12.00 -1.57
CA ILE A 351 0.94 -12.27 -3.01
C ILE A 351 1.67 -13.59 -3.29
N GLU A 352 2.84 -13.81 -2.70
CA GLU A 352 3.59 -15.06 -2.84
C GLU A 352 2.79 -16.27 -2.36
N GLN A 353 2.05 -16.14 -1.25
CA GLN A 353 1.16 -17.20 -0.75
C GLN A 353 0.02 -17.49 -1.73
N MET A 354 -0.56 -16.47 -2.37
CA MET A 354 -1.61 -16.66 -3.38
C MET A 354 -1.08 -17.38 -4.62
N ILE A 355 0.12 -17.02 -5.08
CA ILE A 355 0.83 -17.71 -6.18
C ILE A 355 1.09 -19.18 -5.81
N ALA A 356 1.63 -19.42 -4.61
CA ALA A 356 1.91 -20.77 -4.12
C ALA A 356 0.65 -21.64 -4.00
N ARG A 357 -0.50 -21.02 -3.71
CA ARG A 357 -1.82 -21.67 -3.68
C ARG A 357 -2.44 -21.87 -5.07
N GLN A 358 -1.78 -21.39 -6.12
CA GLN A 358 -2.24 -21.46 -7.51
C GLN A 358 -3.65 -20.86 -7.67
N VAL A 359 -3.89 -19.70 -7.06
CA VAL A 359 -5.16 -18.98 -7.30
C VAL A 359 -5.29 -18.67 -8.79
N ASP A 360 -6.50 -18.76 -9.30
CA ASP A 360 -6.79 -18.48 -10.70
C ASP A 360 -6.72 -16.98 -11.00
N GLY A 361 -6.91 -16.12 -10.00
CA GLY A 361 -6.85 -14.67 -10.13
C GLY A 361 -6.64 -13.98 -8.78
N LEU A 362 -6.23 -12.73 -8.81
CA LEU A 362 -5.90 -11.94 -7.63
C LEU A 362 -6.59 -10.57 -7.68
N ALA A 363 -7.46 -10.31 -6.70
CA ALA A 363 -7.92 -8.97 -6.36
C ALA A 363 -7.10 -8.49 -5.16
N PHE A 364 -6.68 -7.23 -5.15
CA PHE A 364 -5.87 -6.72 -4.04
C PHE A 364 -6.12 -5.24 -3.76
N ALA A 365 -6.41 -4.90 -2.51
CA ALA A 365 -6.60 -3.56 -1.98
C ALA A 365 -5.51 -3.33 -0.93
N VAL A 366 -4.53 -2.52 -1.24
CA VAL A 366 -3.28 -2.42 -0.46
C VAL A 366 -2.72 -1.01 -0.56
N PHE A 367 -1.87 -0.64 0.40
CA PHE A 367 -1.42 0.74 0.55
C PHE A 367 -0.03 0.99 -0.03
N HIS A 368 0.84 -0.03 -0.07
CA HIS A 368 2.28 0.15 -0.38
C HIS A 368 2.81 -0.76 -1.50
N THR A 369 1.92 -1.47 -2.20
CA THR A 369 2.30 -2.35 -3.30
C THR A 369 2.56 -1.56 -4.59
N HIS A 370 3.77 -1.71 -5.12
CA HIS A 370 4.21 -1.12 -6.38
C HIS A 370 4.06 -2.10 -7.55
N ALA A 371 4.26 -1.63 -8.79
CA ALA A 371 4.22 -2.50 -9.97
C ALA A 371 5.19 -3.70 -9.86
N GLU A 372 6.38 -3.48 -9.30
CA GLU A 372 7.42 -4.50 -9.11
C GLU A 372 6.97 -5.66 -8.20
N ASP A 373 6.13 -5.35 -7.20
CA ASP A 373 5.64 -6.32 -6.23
C ASP A 373 4.61 -7.29 -6.84
N LEU A 374 4.00 -6.89 -7.95
CA LEU A 374 3.02 -7.68 -8.70
C LEU A 374 3.64 -8.51 -9.82
N LEU A 375 4.89 -8.22 -10.22
CA LEU A 375 5.59 -8.95 -11.27
C LEU A 375 5.55 -10.47 -11.08
N PRO A 376 5.77 -11.03 -9.87
CA PRO A 376 5.69 -12.49 -9.69
C PRO A 376 4.32 -13.09 -10.06
N ALA A 377 3.23 -12.37 -9.76
CA ALA A 377 1.88 -12.83 -10.10
C ALA A 377 1.62 -12.71 -11.61
N ILE A 378 2.08 -11.61 -12.23
CA ILE A 378 1.96 -11.36 -13.66
C ILE A 378 2.76 -12.41 -14.46
N GLU A 379 4.00 -12.69 -14.06
CA GLU A 379 4.87 -13.70 -14.67
C GLU A 379 4.32 -15.13 -14.50
N ALA A 380 3.62 -15.38 -13.39
CA ALA A 380 2.88 -16.63 -13.18
C ALA A 380 1.59 -16.73 -14.04
N GLY A 381 1.25 -15.69 -14.82
CA GLY A 381 0.07 -15.65 -15.68
C GLY A 381 -1.24 -15.49 -14.91
N ILE A 382 -1.18 -15.01 -13.67
CA ILE A 382 -2.36 -14.80 -12.81
C ILE A 382 -2.93 -13.40 -13.13
N PRO A 383 -4.19 -13.29 -13.59
CA PRO A 383 -4.82 -11.99 -13.77
C PRO A 383 -4.93 -11.23 -12.46
N VAL A 384 -4.47 -9.99 -12.46
CA VAL A 384 -4.48 -9.11 -11.29
C VAL A 384 -5.45 -7.95 -11.49
N VAL A 385 -6.24 -7.66 -10.46
CA VAL A 385 -7.04 -6.43 -10.36
C VAL A 385 -6.69 -5.69 -9.07
N ARG A 386 -6.20 -4.45 -9.23
CA ARG A 386 -5.89 -3.52 -8.13
C ARG A 386 -7.11 -2.74 -7.72
N LEU A 387 -7.24 -2.53 -6.42
CA LEU A 387 -8.22 -1.64 -5.81
C LEU A 387 -7.53 -0.41 -5.23
N GLY A 388 -8.02 0.78 -5.55
CA GLY A 388 -7.46 2.05 -5.07
C GLY A 388 -6.52 2.72 -6.08
N GLY A 389 -5.58 3.54 -5.59
CA GLY A 389 -4.86 4.55 -6.38
C GLY A 389 -4.29 4.05 -7.72
N ARG A 390 -4.19 4.96 -8.69
CA ARG A 390 -3.83 4.65 -10.09
C ARG A 390 -2.50 3.92 -10.20
N LEU A 391 -2.49 2.80 -10.92
CA LEU A 391 -1.30 2.07 -11.33
C LEU A 391 -1.43 1.66 -12.79
N VAL A 392 -0.67 2.28 -13.68
CA VAL A 392 -0.64 1.92 -15.09
C VAL A 392 0.40 0.83 -15.30
N GLN A 393 -0.03 -0.43 -15.27
CA GLN A 393 0.84 -1.60 -15.43
C GLN A 393 0.16 -2.62 -16.35
N GLU A 394 0.88 -3.09 -17.38
CA GLU A 394 0.38 -4.16 -18.24
C GLU A 394 0.17 -5.44 -17.41
N GLY A 395 -0.96 -6.12 -17.64
CA GLY A 395 -1.33 -7.29 -16.83
C GLY A 395 -1.97 -6.94 -15.48
N VAL A 396 -2.25 -5.67 -15.19
CA VAL A 396 -3.02 -5.24 -14.01
C VAL A 396 -4.19 -4.36 -14.45
N ASP A 397 -5.42 -4.75 -14.13
CA ASP A 397 -6.55 -3.82 -14.24
C ASP A 397 -6.73 -3.05 -12.92
N VAL A 398 -7.32 -1.87 -12.97
CA VAL A 398 -7.55 -1.03 -11.78
C VAL A 398 -9.04 -0.74 -11.63
N VAL A 399 -9.54 -0.87 -10.40
CA VAL A 399 -10.85 -0.34 -9.99
C VAL A 399 -10.62 0.59 -8.83
N HIS A 400 -11.10 1.83 -8.90
CA HIS A 400 -10.94 2.75 -7.79
C HIS A 400 -12.14 3.67 -7.64
N SER A 401 -12.25 4.23 -6.44
CA SER A 401 -13.24 5.26 -6.14
C SER A 401 -12.72 6.61 -6.63
N ASP A 402 -13.61 7.55 -6.90
CA ASP A 402 -13.23 8.96 -7.10
C ASP A 402 -12.96 9.62 -5.74
N ASP A 403 -11.79 9.29 -5.15
CA ASP A 403 -11.40 9.74 -3.81
C ASP A 403 -11.11 11.25 -3.77
N GLU A 404 -10.44 11.79 -4.80
CA GLU A 404 -10.18 13.22 -4.94
C GLU A 404 -11.49 14.00 -5.15
N GLY A 405 -12.33 13.59 -6.11
CA GLY A 405 -13.62 14.22 -6.37
C GLY A 405 -14.57 14.14 -5.18
N GLY A 406 -14.60 12.99 -4.48
CA GLY A 406 -15.42 12.78 -3.29
C GLY A 406 -15.00 13.68 -2.13
N ALA A 407 -13.70 13.81 -1.85
CA ALA A 407 -13.20 14.69 -0.79
C ALA A 407 -13.40 16.17 -1.13
N ALA A 408 -13.27 16.55 -2.41
CA ALA A 408 -13.60 17.89 -2.87
C ALA A 408 -15.09 18.21 -2.68
N GLU A 409 -15.99 17.27 -2.98
CA GLU A 409 -17.44 17.42 -2.75
C GLU A 409 -17.78 17.57 -1.26
N ALA A 410 -17.20 16.72 -0.41
CA ALA A 410 -17.37 16.80 1.04
C ALA A 410 -16.94 18.17 1.60
N THR A 411 -15.79 18.66 1.15
CA THR A 411 -15.25 19.95 1.57
C THR A 411 -16.12 21.11 1.07
N ARG A 412 -16.57 21.07 -0.20
CA ARG A 412 -17.51 22.04 -0.75
C ARG A 412 -18.83 22.09 0.03
N TYR A 413 -19.33 20.93 0.48
CA TYR A 413 -20.53 20.89 1.32
C TYR A 413 -20.33 21.62 2.66
N LEU A 414 -19.23 21.36 3.37
CA LEU A 414 -18.91 22.05 4.63
C LEU A 414 -18.77 23.57 4.43
N LEU A 415 -18.08 24.00 3.37
CA LEU A 415 -17.95 25.42 3.02
C LEU A 415 -19.31 26.08 2.71
N ALA A 416 -20.19 25.36 2.00
CA ALA A 416 -21.53 25.83 1.66
C ALA A 416 -22.46 25.92 2.90
N ARG A 417 -22.21 25.11 3.93
CA ARG A 417 -22.89 25.18 5.23
C ARG A 417 -22.43 26.34 6.10
N GLY A 418 -21.35 27.03 5.71
CA GLY A 418 -20.83 28.23 6.37
C GLY A 418 -19.58 27.98 7.21
N TYR A 419 -19.11 26.74 7.32
CA TYR A 419 -17.85 26.42 8.01
C TYR A 419 -16.67 27.00 7.23
N ARG A 420 -15.67 27.53 7.96
CA ARG A 420 -14.54 28.24 7.36
C ARG A 420 -13.19 27.66 7.74
N ARG A 421 -13.09 27.03 8.91
CA ARG A 421 -11.85 26.44 9.40
C ARG A 421 -12.05 24.93 9.49
N ILE A 422 -11.95 24.27 8.35
CA ILE A 422 -12.21 22.85 8.23
C ILE A 422 -10.91 22.10 8.53
N GLY A 423 -10.90 21.25 9.55
CA GLY A 423 -9.85 20.29 9.80
C GLY A 423 -10.04 19.03 8.96
N PHE A 424 -8.94 18.32 8.69
CA PHE A 424 -8.94 17.02 8.03
C PHE A 424 -8.12 16.02 8.83
N VAL A 425 -8.79 15.02 9.42
CA VAL A 425 -8.16 13.85 10.02
C VAL A 425 -8.07 12.74 8.98
N CYS A 426 -6.85 12.39 8.56
CA CYS A 426 -6.61 11.45 7.47
C CYS A 426 -5.75 10.26 7.92
N GLY A 427 -5.78 9.17 7.13
CA GLY A 427 -4.81 8.09 7.26
C GLY A 427 -3.39 8.52 6.87
N PRO A 428 -2.40 7.62 6.91
CA PRO A 428 -1.01 7.98 6.67
C PRO A 428 -0.81 8.57 5.28
N GLN A 429 0.03 9.61 5.16
CA GLN A 429 0.06 10.51 4.00
C GLN A 429 0.38 9.81 2.66
N ALA A 430 1.19 8.75 2.69
CA ALA A 430 1.61 8.01 1.50
C ALA A 430 0.75 6.76 1.23
N GLU A 431 -0.35 6.57 1.97
CA GLU A 431 -1.07 5.30 2.01
C GLU A 431 -2.49 5.38 1.46
N GLY A 432 -2.84 4.41 0.62
CA GLY A 432 -4.21 4.20 0.16
C GLY A 432 -4.84 5.49 -0.41
N PRO A 433 -6.06 5.86 0.01
CA PRO A 433 -6.75 7.01 -0.54
C PRO A 433 -6.31 8.36 0.06
N ALA A 434 -5.35 8.38 1.00
CA ALA A 434 -5.02 9.58 1.78
C ALA A 434 -4.58 10.76 0.91
N ALA A 435 -3.64 10.52 -0.02
CA ALA A 435 -3.10 11.55 -0.88
C ALA A 435 -4.19 12.17 -1.79
N GLU A 436 -5.01 11.33 -2.41
CA GLU A 436 -6.11 11.76 -3.29
C GLU A 436 -7.18 12.54 -2.53
N ARG A 437 -7.60 12.06 -1.35
CA ARG A 437 -8.59 12.77 -0.53
C ARG A 437 -8.04 14.12 -0.03
N VAL A 438 -6.78 14.19 0.39
CA VAL A 438 -6.13 15.46 0.80
C VAL A 438 -6.01 16.42 -0.38
N ALA A 439 -5.71 15.93 -1.57
CA ALA A 439 -5.70 16.75 -2.79
C ALA A 439 -7.09 17.36 -3.06
N GLY A 440 -8.15 16.56 -2.99
CA GLY A 440 -9.53 17.04 -3.17
C GLY A 440 -9.96 18.08 -2.13
N TYR A 441 -9.63 17.84 -0.86
CA TYR A 441 -9.86 18.81 0.22
C TYR A 441 -9.15 20.15 -0.04
N ARG A 442 -7.86 20.11 -0.40
CA ARG A 442 -7.08 21.33 -0.69
C ARG A 442 -7.59 22.06 -1.93
N ALA A 443 -7.97 21.34 -2.98
CA ALA A 443 -8.54 21.91 -4.20
C ALA A 443 -9.83 22.69 -3.90
N ALA A 444 -10.75 22.09 -3.14
CA ALA A 444 -12.01 22.74 -2.76
C ALA A 444 -11.80 23.99 -1.87
N LEU A 445 -10.83 23.98 -0.95
CA LEU A 445 -10.47 25.17 -0.18
C LEU A 445 -9.92 26.29 -1.08
N ALA A 446 -9.02 25.94 -2.00
CA ALA A 446 -8.42 26.89 -2.93
C ALA A 446 -9.49 27.53 -3.85
N GLU A 447 -10.42 26.74 -4.37
CA GLU A 447 -11.56 27.22 -5.17
C GLU A 447 -12.43 28.24 -4.41
N ALA A 448 -12.61 28.04 -3.10
CA ALA A 448 -13.39 28.93 -2.24
C ALA A 448 -12.58 30.12 -1.67
N GLY A 449 -11.29 30.22 -1.99
CA GLY A 449 -10.39 31.22 -1.41
C GLY A 449 -10.16 31.05 0.10
N ALA A 450 -10.39 29.84 0.63
CA ALA A 450 -10.15 29.51 2.04
C ALA A 450 -8.68 29.09 2.25
N PRO A 451 -8.04 29.47 3.37
CA PRO A 451 -6.65 29.13 3.62
C PRO A 451 -6.48 27.64 3.91
N ALA A 452 -5.60 26.98 3.15
CA ALA A 452 -5.18 25.60 3.39
C ALA A 452 -4.06 25.56 4.45
N ASP A 453 -4.40 25.84 5.71
CA ASP A 453 -3.47 25.77 6.84
C ASP A 453 -2.95 24.33 7.03
N PRO A 454 -1.64 24.05 6.87
CA PRO A 454 -1.11 22.70 7.00
C PRO A 454 -1.38 22.06 8.36
N ARG A 455 -1.52 22.87 9.42
CA ARG A 455 -1.83 22.39 10.79
C ARG A 455 -3.24 21.81 10.93
N LEU A 456 -4.11 22.09 9.96
CA LEU A 456 -5.46 21.54 9.92
C LEU A 456 -5.52 20.15 9.26
N VAL A 457 -4.40 19.62 8.75
CA VAL A 457 -4.34 18.26 8.23
C VAL A 457 -3.53 17.41 9.19
N VAL A 458 -4.16 16.42 9.80
CA VAL A 458 -3.52 15.50 10.75
C VAL A 458 -3.55 14.09 10.19
N HIS A 459 -2.38 13.47 10.05
CA HIS A 459 -2.22 12.11 9.57
C HIS A 459 -2.07 11.15 10.76
N THR A 460 -2.95 10.16 10.82
CA THR A 460 -2.98 9.08 11.83
C THR A 460 -3.20 7.75 11.12
N HIS A 461 -3.66 6.70 11.82
CA HIS A 461 -4.07 5.44 11.22
C HIS A 461 -5.55 5.44 10.80
N PHE A 462 -5.93 4.59 9.83
CA PHE A 462 -7.31 4.36 9.38
C PHE A 462 -8.16 3.57 10.40
N SER A 463 -8.09 3.97 11.66
CA SER A 463 -8.72 3.30 12.78
C SER A 463 -9.53 4.28 13.62
N ARG A 464 -10.40 3.75 14.48
CA ARG A 464 -11.17 4.57 15.42
C ARG A 464 -10.25 5.35 16.34
N ALA A 465 -9.17 4.72 16.83
CA ALA A 465 -8.19 5.35 17.69
C ALA A 465 -7.44 6.48 16.94
N GLY A 466 -7.07 6.27 15.67
CA GLY A 466 -6.49 7.33 14.84
C GLY A 466 -7.44 8.52 14.67
N GLY A 467 -8.72 8.26 14.45
CA GLY A 467 -9.76 9.30 14.44
C GLY A 467 -9.82 10.11 15.74
N GLN A 468 -9.73 9.44 16.89
CA GLN A 468 -9.73 10.10 18.20
C GLN A 468 -8.49 10.98 18.40
N GLU A 469 -7.30 10.45 18.07
CA GLU A 469 -6.01 11.13 18.15
C GLU A 469 -5.99 12.37 17.26
N GLY A 470 -6.33 12.22 15.97
CA GLY A 470 -6.33 13.32 15.03
C GLY A 470 -7.31 14.42 15.40
N ALA A 471 -8.51 14.05 15.87
CA ALA A 471 -9.48 15.02 16.37
C ALA A 471 -8.98 15.74 17.62
N ALA A 472 -8.31 15.05 18.55
CA ALA A 472 -7.75 15.68 19.75
C ALA A 472 -6.69 16.72 19.38
N VAL A 473 -5.75 16.38 18.48
CA VAL A 473 -4.71 17.31 17.98
C VAL A 473 -5.34 18.57 17.39
N LEU A 474 -6.36 18.42 16.54
CA LEU A 474 -7.05 19.56 15.92
C LEU A 474 -7.78 20.43 16.95
N LEU A 475 -8.43 19.82 17.94
CA LEU A 475 -9.19 20.51 18.96
C LEU A 475 -8.30 21.16 20.05
N ASP A 476 -7.01 20.80 20.11
CA ASP A 476 -6.00 21.40 21.00
C ASP A 476 -5.26 22.59 20.37
N LEU A 477 -5.53 22.91 19.10
CA LEU A 477 -5.02 24.13 18.48
C LEU A 477 -5.54 25.38 19.22
N SER A 478 -4.74 26.44 19.25
CA SER A 478 -5.15 27.73 19.82
C SER A 478 -6.43 28.28 19.18
N GLU A 479 -6.61 27.98 17.89
CA GLU A 479 -7.81 28.23 17.10
C GLU A 479 -8.27 26.90 16.49
N PRO A 480 -9.13 26.14 17.18
CA PRO A 480 -9.61 24.85 16.70
C PRO A 480 -10.52 25.01 15.47
N PRO A 481 -10.67 23.96 14.65
CA PRO A 481 -11.57 23.98 13.51
C PRO A 481 -13.05 24.01 13.94
N ASP A 482 -13.91 24.53 13.06
CA ASP A 482 -15.37 24.54 13.22
C ASP A 482 -16.04 23.32 12.54
N ALA A 483 -15.31 22.62 11.68
CA ALA A 483 -15.70 21.34 11.10
C ALA A 483 -14.50 20.42 10.93
N VAL A 484 -14.70 19.10 11.02
CA VAL A 484 -13.70 18.09 10.74
C VAL A 484 -14.22 17.16 9.65
N LEU A 485 -13.51 17.09 8.54
CA LEU A 485 -13.60 15.99 7.59
C LEU A 485 -12.70 14.86 8.09
N CYS A 486 -13.19 13.63 8.07
CA CYS A 486 -12.42 12.44 8.40
C CYS A 486 -12.26 11.58 7.16
N ALA A 487 -11.09 10.96 6.99
CA ALA A 487 -10.82 10.19 5.80
C ALA A 487 -11.73 8.97 5.70
N ASN A 488 -12.24 8.39 6.78
CA ASN A 488 -13.32 7.41 6.71
C ASN A 488 -14.25 7.50 7.92
N ASP A 489 -15.34 6.75 7.88
CA ASP A 489 -16.40 6.77 8.89
C ASP A 489 -15.92 6.21 10.24
N ILE A 490 -15.01 5.23 10.25
CA ILE A 490 -14.43 4.73 11.50
C ILE A 490 -13.62 5.82 12.21
N MET A 491 -12.83 6.59 11.47
CA MET A 491 -12.11 7.75 12.01
C MET A 491 -13.09 8.84 12.44
N ALA A 492 -14.15 9.08 11.67
CA ALA A 492 -15.20 10.04 12.01
C ALA A 492 -15.93 9.68 13.31
N ILE A 493 -16.21 8.39 13.53
CA ILE A 493 -16.75 7.90 14.81
C ILE A 493 -15.78 8.20 15.95
N GLY A 494 -14.47 8.00 15.75
CA GLY A 494 -13.44 8.40 16.71
C GLY A 494 -13.48 9.91 17.00
N ALA A 495 -13.63 10.75 15.98
CA ALA A 495 -13.75 12.19 16.12
C ALA A 495 -15.02 12.62 16.88
N LEU A 496 -16.16 11.98 16.60
CA LEU A 496 -17.42 12.19 17.33
C LEU A 496 -17.28 11.85 18.82
N GLU A 497 -16.58 10.76 19.14
CA GLU A 497 -16.31 10.38 20.52
C GLU A 497 -15.40 11.38 21.23
N THR A 498 -14.35 11.85 20.58
CA THR A 498 -13.48 12.91 21.12
C THR A 498 -14.25 14.20 21.36
N ALA A 499 -15.13 14.59 20.42
CA ALA A 499 -16.00 15.76 20.59
C ALA A 499 -16.94 15.60 21.80
N ALA A 500 -17.57 14.43 21.94
CA ALA A 500 -18.45 14.13 23.06
C ALA A 500 -17.70 14.15 24.42
N LEU A 501 -16.49 13.60 24.48
CA LEU A 501 -15.64 13.62 25.69
C LEU A 501 -15.24 15.05 26.09
N ARG A 502 -15.15 15.97 25.12
CA ARG A 502 -14.90 17.40 25.34
C ARG A 502 -16.17 18.22 25.57
N GLY A 503 -17.33 17.59 25.59
CA GLY A 503 -18.62 18.25 25.78
C GLY A 503 -19.08 19.13 24.61
N LEU A 504 -18.50 18.95 23.42
CA LEU A 504 -18.88 19.68 22.21
C LEU A 504 -20.17 19.10 21.62
N ARG A 505 -21.10 19.97 21.22
CA ARG A 505 -22.31 19.57 20.50
C ARG A 505 -22.00 19.44 19.03
N VAL A 506 -22.35 18.31 18.43
CA VAL A 506 -22.24 18.09 16.99
C VAL A 506 -23.64 18.17 16.38
N PRO A 507 -23.90 19.03 15.37
CA PRO A 507 -22.94 19.82 14.57
C PRO A 507 -22.71 21.27 15.06
N ASP A 508 -23.35 21.70 16.16
CA ASP A 508 -23.43 23.12 16.54
C ASP A 508 -22.08 23.76 16.90
N ASP A 509 -21.26 23.06 17.69
CA ASP A 509 -19.94 23.51 18.14
C ASP A 509 -18.82 22.95 17.23
N LEU A 510 -19.07 21.78 16.62
CA LEU A 510 -18.16 21.12 15.69
C LEU A 510 -18.95 20.25 14.71
N ALA A 511 -18.87 20.51 13.41
CA ALA A 511 -19.37 19.55 12.41
C ALA A 511 -18.37 18.41 12.22
N VAL A 512 -18.86 17.19 12.01
CA VAL A 512 -18.04 16.02 11.69
C VAL A 512 -18.60 15.32 10.45
N MET A 513 -17.77 15.11 9.45
CA MET A 513 -18.13 14.42 8.21
C MET A 513 -17.16 13.26 7.95
N GLY A 514 -17.70 12.11 7.53
CA GLY A 514 -16.91 10.91 7.22
C GLY A 514 -16.78 10.60 5.73
N PHE A 515 -16.35 9.37 5.45
CA PHE A 515 -16.27 8.76 4.13
C PHE A 515 -16.49 7.24 4.27
N ASP A 516 -17.14 6.60 3.31
CA ASP A 516 -17.47 5.18 3.15
C ASP A 516 -18.97 4.82 3.28
N ASP A 517 -19.75 5.55 4.07
CA ASP A 517 -21.14 5.22 4.41
C ASP A 517 -21.32 3.80 4.98
N ILE A 518 -20.49 3.46 5.98
CA ILE A 518 -20.60 2.19 6.70
C ILE A 518 -21.94 2.14 7.45
N GLU A 519 -22.45 0.93 7.74
CA GLU A 519 -23.74 0.76 8.42
C GLU A 519 -23.83 1.56 9.73
N ALA A 520 -22.75 1.60 10.50
CA ALA A 520 -22.68 2.36 11.75
C ALA A 520 -22.94 3.87 11.58
N ALA A 521 -22.65 4.45 10.41
CA ALA A 521 -22.87 5.88 10.14
C ALA A 521 -24.35 6.28 10.31
N GLY A 522 -25.29 5.37 10.02
CA GLY A 522 -26.73 5.59 10.22
C GLY A 522 -27.27 5.16 11.59
N LEU A 523 -26.49 4.43 12.39
CA LEU A 523 -26.93 3.85 13.67
C LEU A 523 -26.49 4.66 14.90
N ILE A 524 -25.44 5.48 14.76
CA ILE A 524 -24.93 6.34 15.83
C ILE A 524 -25.72 7.65 15.95
N SER A 525 -25.53 8.36 17.06
CA SER A 525 -26.14 9.68 17.31
C SER A 525 -25.06 10.72 17.65
N PRO A 526 -24.97 11.85 16.93
CA PRO A 526 -25.74 12.16 15.71
C PRO A 526 -25.38 11.21 14.57
N GLY A 527 -26.33 10.93 13.67
CA GLY A 527 -26.03 10.16 12.47
C GLY A 527 -25.01 10.88 11.61
N LEU A 528 -24.04 10.14 11.09
CA LEU A 528 -22.86 10.67 10.42
C LEU A 528 -23.16 11.06 8.96
N THR A 529 -23.04 12.35 8.66
CA THR A 529 -22.95 12.86 7.28
C THR A 529 -21.64 12.35 6.67
N THR A 530 -21.67 11.81 5.46
CA THR A 530 -20.52 11.10 4.87
C THR A 530 -20.60 11.07 3.34
N MET A 531 -19.51 10.68 2.68
CA MET A 531 -19.49 10.26 1.28
C MET A 531 -19.59 8.74 1.19
N ALA A 532 -20.64 8.20 0.59
CA ALA A 532 -20.74 6.77 0.31
C ALA A 532 -19.71 6.34 -0.72
N ASN A 533 -18.75 5.53 -0.28
CA ASN A 533 -17.77 4.86 -1.12
C ASN A 533 -18.30 3.46 -1.43
N PRO A 534 -18.75 3.17 -2.66
CA PRO A 534 -19.58 2.00 -2.92
C PRO A 534 -18.76 0.69 -2.99
N ALA A 535 -18.26 0.25 -1.84
CA ALA A 535 -17.36 -0.91 -1.68
C ALA A 535 -17.87 -2.17 -2.37
N ARG A 536 -19.18 -2.45 -2.24
CA ARG A 536 -19.81 -3.60 -2.90
C ARG A 536 -19.83 -3.47 -4.42
N GLU A 537 -20.05 -2.27 -4.97
CA GLU A 537 -19.99 -2.01 -6.42
C GLU A 537 -18.56 -2.17 -6.94
N ILE A 538 -17.57 -1.69 -6.17
CA ILE A 538 -16.14 -1.87 -6.43
C ILE A 538 -15.78 -3.36 -6.50
N GLY A 539 -16.15 -4.14 -5.48
CA GLY A 539 -15.92 -5.59 -5.47
C GLY A 539 -16.55 -6.30 -6.68
N GLN A 540 -17.78 -5.93 -7.05
CA GLN A 540 -18.42 -6.49 -8.24
C GLN A 540 -17.69 -6.13 -9.53
N ALA A 541 -17.18 -4.90 -9.66
CA ALA A 541 -16.40 -4.49 -10.81
C ALA A 541 -15.08 -5.28 -10.91
N CYS A 542 -14.38 -5.47 -9.78
CA CYS A 542 -13.16 -6.28 -9.74
C CYS A 542 -13.40 -7.72 -10.21
N ALA A 543 -14.46 -8.35 -9.70
CA ALA A 543 -14.81 -9.71 -10.10
C ALA A 543 -15.12 -9.83 -11.60
N ARG A 544 -15.83 -8.85 -12.18
CA ARG A 544 -16.12 -8.84 -13.63
C ARG A 544 -14.84 -8.73 -14.45
N LEU A 545 -13.91 -7.85 -14.07
CA LEU A 545 -12.62 -7.69 -14.74
C LEU A 545 -11.79 -8.98 -14.69
N LEU A 546 -11.72 -9.62 -13.51
CA LEU A 546 -11.07 -10.92 -13.32
C LEU A 546 -11.69 -11.99 -14.22
N LEU A 547 -13.02 -12.14 -14.21
CA LEU A 547 -13.70 -13.15 -15.02
C LEU A 547 -13.50 -12.93 -16.52
N ASP A 548 -13.48 -11.68 -16.98
CA ASP A 548 -13.21 -11.36 -18.39
C ASP A 548 -11.82 -11.80 -18.81
N ARG A 549 -10.78 -11.51 -18.01
CA ARG A 549 -9.43 -11.99 -18.28
C ARG A 549 -9.33 -13.51 -18.21
N LEU A 550 -9.96 -14.12 -17.21
CA LEU A 550 -10.00 -15.58 -17.04
C LEU A 550 -10.72 -16.32 -18.17
N SER A 551 -11.56 -15.61 -18.93
CA SER A 551 -12.25 -16.12 -20.11
C SER A 551 -11.53 -15.82 -21.43
N GLY A 552 -10.41 -15.09 -21.39
CA GLY A 552 -9.68 -14.64 -22.58
C GLY A 552 -10.41 -13.58 -23.41
N ARG A 553 -11.38 -12.86 -22.82
CA ARG A 553 -12.19 -11.84 -23.51
C ARG A 553 -11.65 -10.41 -23.39
N ALA A 554 -10.53 -10.23 -22.69
CA ALA A 554 -9.94 -8.92 -22.44
C ALA A 554 -8.42 -8.95 -22.70
N GLU A 555 -7.95 -7.91 -23.39
CA GLU A 555 -6.55 -7.61 -23.64
C GLU A 555 -6.25 -6.17 -23.20
N GLY A 556 -5.01 -5.89 -22.81
CA GLY A 556 -4.56 -4.55 -22.41
C GLY A 556 -4.97 -4.11 -21.00
N TYR A 557 -4.54 -2.90 -20.65
CA TYR A 557 -4.85 -2.22 -19.39
C TYR A 557 -6.30 -1.70 -19.37
N ARG A 558 -7.00 -1.87 -18.24
CA ARG A 558 -8.33 -1.29 -18.01
C ARG A 558 -8.40 -0.61 -16.66
N GLU A 559 -9.08 0.54 -16.64
CA GLU A 559 -9.33 1.34 -15.45
C GLU A 559 -10.84 1.58 -15.33
N VAL A 560 -11.39 1.35 -14.14
CA VAL A 560 -12.79 1.61 -13.81
C VAL A 560 -12.86 2.53 -12.61
N VAL A 561 -13.41 3.72 -12.82
CA VAL A 561 -13.65 4.70 -11.76
C VAL A 561 -15.11 4.62 -11.33
N ILE A 562 -15.35 4.44 -10.03
CA ILE A 562 -16.70 4.41 -9.45
C ILE A 562 -16.87 5.67 -8.58
N PRO A 563 -17.84 6.55 -8.87
CA PRO A 563 -17.99 7.79 -8.12
C PRO A 563 -18.50 7.55 -6.70
N ALA A 564 -17.93 8.27 -5.75
CA ALA A 564 -18.49 8.41 -4.41
C ALA A 564 -19.78 9.23 -4.44
N ARG A 565 -20.68 9.04 -3.47
CA ARG A 565 -22.00 9.71 -3.43
C ARG A 565 -22.24 10.39 -2.09
N PHE A 566 -22.64 11.65 -2.08
CA PHE A 566 -22.92 12.35 -0.83
C PHE A 566 -24.14 11.79 -0.08
N VAL A 567 -24.00 11.59 1.23
CA VAL A 567 -25.04 11.12 2.14
C VAL A 567 -25.16 12.08 3.32
N ARG A 568 -26.24 12.86 3.34
CA ARG A 568 -26.52 13.84 4.39
C ARG A 568 -27.18 13.19 5.60
N ARG A 569 -26.65 13.45 6.80
CA ARG A 569 -27.27 13.13 8.09
C ARG A 569 -27.16 14.33 9.05
N GLN A 570 -27.08 14.09 10.36
CA GLN A 570 -27.18 15.13 11.39
C GLN A 570 -25.82 15.72 11.80
N SER A 571 -24.69 15.04 11.56
CA SER A 571 -23.39 15.45 12.09
C SER A 571 -22.70 16.61 11.37
N ALA A 572 -23.16 17.00 10.17
CA ALA A 572 -22.61 18.12 9.40
C ALA A 572 -23.65 18.77 8.48
#